data_AF-A0A924RB62-F1
#
_entry.id   AF-A0A924RB62-F1
#
_cell.length_a   1.000
_cell.length_b   1.000
_cell.length_c   1.000
_cell.angle_alpha   90.00
_cell.angle_beta   90.00
_cell.angle_gamma   90.00
#
_symmetry.space_group_name_H-M   'P 1'
#
loop_
_entity.id
_entity.type
_entity.pdbx_description
1 polymer ?
#
loop_
_entity_poly.entity_id
_entity_poly.type
_entity_poly.pdbx_seq_one_letter_code
_entity_poly.pdbx_strand_id
1 'polypeptide(L)'
;MPTKEQMVGQIADRLGVEPPRMSSGSTEPKRIFEMIVEELGLAIEPDKLTKPNLAHQIVQAADLQWSVVTCESSGGTVTRIGLDLVWQSVVILMGDSDFSHETTALDT
;
A
#
# COMPACT_ATOMS: atom_id res chain seq x y z
N MET A 1 -8.39 15.70 3.93
CA MET A 1 -7.57 14.73 3.16
C MET A 1 -6.38 14.36 4.04
N PRO A 2 -6.07 13.06 4.21
CA PRO A 2 -4.95 12.64 5.03
C PRO A 2 -3.61 13.08 4.41
N THR A 3 -2.65 13.40 5.25
CA THR A 3 -1.27 13.64 4.86
C THR A 3 -0.58 12.32 4.50
N LYS A 4 0.55 12.41 3.81
CA LYS A 4 1.40 11.26 3.49
C LYS A 4 1.85 10.49 4.74
N GLU A 5 2.18 11.21 5.80
CA GLU A 5 2.54 10.62 7.10
C GLU A 5 1.36 9.87 7.73
N GLN A 6 0.15 10.44 7.65
CA GLN A 6 -1.06 9.75 8.13
C GLN A 6 -1.34 8.48 7.33
N MET A 7 -1.13 8.48 6.00
CA MET A 7 -1.27 7.29 5.17
C MET A 7 -0.24 6.20 5.53
N VAL A 8 1.02 6.59 5.77
CA VAL A 8 2.06 5.65 6.23
C VAL A 8 1.70 5.05 7.59
N GLY A 9 1.18 5.86 8.51
CA GLY A 9 0.67 5.39 9.80
C GLY A 9 -0.47 4.39 9.64
N GLN A 10 -1.47 4.71 8.82
CA GLN A 10 -2.60 3.81 8.54
C GLN A 10 -2.15 2.46 7.95
N ILE A 11 -1.21 2.47 7.00
CA ILE A 11 -0.63 1.25 6.44
C ILE A 11 0.05 0.43 7.55
N ALA A 12 0.91 1.06 8.36
CA ALA A 12 1.64 0.35 9.42
C ALA A 12 0.71 -0.23 10.48
N ASP A 13 -0.25 0.56 10.96
CA ASP A 13 -1.28 0.12 11.91
C ASP A 13 -2.04 -1.08 11.37
N ARG A 14 -2.38 -1.06 10.08
CA ARG A 14 -3.09 -2.15 9.42
C ARG A 14 -2.27 -3.42 9.28
N LEU A 15 -0.98 -3.28 9.00
CA LEU A 15 -0.02 -4.41 9.00
C LEU A 15 0.30 -4.92 10.42
N GLY A 16 -0.09 -4.19 11.47
CA GLY A 16 0.26 -4.54 12.85
C GLY A 16 1.73 -4.27 13.20
N VAL A 17 2.39 -3.34 12.50
CA VAL A 17 3.81 -2.99 12.68
C VAL A 17 3.97 -1.54 13.11
N GLU A 18 5.14 -1.21 13.67
CA GLU A 18 5.46 0.19 14.01
C GLU A 18 5.71 1.01 12.74
N PRO A 19 5.09 2.19 12.58
CA PRO A 19 5.31 3.02 11.40
C PRO A 19 6.78 3.46 11.32
N PRO A 20 7.40 3.37 10.13
CA PRO A 20 8.78 3.80 9.97
C PRO A 20 8.89 5.31 10.17
N ARG A 21 9.99 5.74 10.79
CA ARG A 21 10.26 7.17 10.98
C ARG A 21 10.36 7.87 9.63
N MET A 22 9.49 8.85 9.39
CA MET A 22 9.56 9.72 8.21
C MET A 22 10.90 10.47 8.20
N SER A 23 11.59 10.50 7.05
CA SER A 23 12.75 11.38 6.89
C SER A 23 12.29 12.83 6.64
N SER A 24 13.17 13.80 6.89
CA SER A 24 12.91 15.25 6.81
C SER A 24 12.02 15.64 5.62
N GLY A 25 10.78 16.05 5.91
CA GLY A 25 9.92 16.78 4.97
C GLY A 25 9.12 15.93 3.95
N SER A 26 8.29 15.01 4.42
CA SER A 26 7.19 14.42 3.61
C SER A 26 7.59 13.48 2.47
N THR A 27 8.71 12.76 2.60
CA THR A 27 9.02 11.63 1.72
C THR A 27 8.77 10.33 2.46
N GLU A 28 7.97 9.45 1.86
CA GLU A 28 7.72 8.14 2.43
C GLU A 28 9.03 7.36 2.46
N PRO A 29 9.38 6.77 3.62
CA PRO A 29 10.56 5.93 3.70
C PRO A 29 10.32 4.71 2.80
N LYS A 30 11.33 4.30 2.04
CA LYS A 30 11.27 3.06 1.25
C LYS A 30 10.81 1.88 2.13
N ARG A 31 11.18 1.95 3.41
CA ARG A 31 10.84 0.99 4.45
C ARG A 31 9.36 0.65 4.57
N ILE A 32 8.42 1.58 4.31
CA ILE A 32 6.99 1.23 4.40
C ILE A 32 6.60 0.21 3.33
N PHE A 33 7.16 0.33 2.13
CA PHE A 33 6.89 -0.62 1.04
C PHE A 33 7.61 -1.96 1.26
N GLU A 34 8.81 -1.93 1.84
CA GLU A 34 9.52 -3.15 2.29
C GLU A 34 8.69 -3.91 3.33
N MET A 35 8.17 -3.20 4.35
CA MET A 35 7.29 -3.78 5.36
C MET A 35 6.04 -4.40 4.72
N ILE A 36 5.39 -3.75 3.76
CA ILE A 36 4.24 -4.35 3.06
C ILE A 36 4.64 -5.69 2.40
N VAL A 37 5.78 -5.73 1.69
CA VAL A 37 6.24 -6.95 1.03
C VAL A 37 6.56 -8.06 2.04
N GLU A 38 7.25 -7.72 3.12
CA GLU A 38 7.63 -8.63 4.20
C GLU A 38 6.39 -9.22 4.90
N GLU A 39 5.47 -8.37 5.35
CA GLU A 39 4.30 -8.76 6.15
C GLU A 39 3.23 -9.48 5.32
N LEU A 40 3.06 -9.12 4.05
CA LEU A 40 2.11 -9.80 3.15
C LEU A 40 2.73 -11.01 2.43
N GLY A 41 4.02 -11.28 2.65
CA GLY A 41 4.73 -12.41 2.02
C GLY A 41 4.76 -12.35 0.49
N LEU A 42 4.81 -11.15 -0.08
CA LEU A 42 4.81 -10.96 -1.53
C LEU A 42 6.13 -11.45 -2.14
N ALA A 43 6.06 -12.14 -3.28
CA ALA A 43 7.25 -12.61 -4.02
C ALA A 43 7.95 -11.47 -4.78
N ILE A 44 8.34 -10.41 -4.06
CA ILE A 44 8.97 -9.20 -4.60
C ILE A 44 10.35 -9.04 -3.93
N GLU A 45 11.37 -8.64 -4.69
CA GLU A 45 12.73 -8.40 -4.18
C GLU A 45 12.95 -6.90 -3.93
N PRO A 46 12.64 -6.35 -2.73
CA PRO A 46 12.60 -4.91 -2.50
C PRO A 46 13.96 -4.21 -2.65
N ASP A 47 15.06 -4.90 -2.37
CA ASP A 47 16.42 -4.34 -2.46
C ASP A 47 16.81 -3.94 -3.88
N LYS A 48 16.23 -4.61 -4.89
CA LYS A 48 16.54 -4.38 -6.30
C LYS A 48 15.69 -3.28 -6.94
N LEU A 49 14.72 -2.73 -6.20
CA LEU A 49 13.70 -1.85 -6.73
C LEU A 49 13.80 -0.43 -6.18
N THR A 50 13.43 0.53 -7.03
CA THR A 50 13.17 1.92 -6.63
C THR A 50 11.85 2.00 -5.86
N LYS A 51 11.61 3.09 -5.11
CA LYS A 51 10.34 3.27 -4.37
C LYS A 51 9.12 3.17 -5.29
N PRO A 52 9.09 3.83 -6.47
CA PRO A 52 7.94 3.73 -7.37
C PRO A 52 7.75 2.32 -7.93
N ASN A 53 8.83 1.62 -8.30
CA ASN A 53 8.73 0.25 -8.81
C ASN A 53 8.24 -0.72 -7.73
N LEU A 54 8.64 -0.52 -6.48
CA LEU A 54 8.18 -1.34 -5.36
C LEU A 54 6.69 -1.09 -5.09
N ALA A 55 6.26 0.17 -5.05
CA ALA A 55 4.86 0.55 -4.91
C ALA A 55 4.00 0.00 -6.06
N HIS A 56 4.49 0.09 -7.30
CA HIS A 56 3.81 -0.46 -8.48
C HIS A 56 3.61 -1.98 -8.37
N GLN A 57 4.63 -2.73 -7.94
CA GLN A 57 4.48 -4.20 -7.79
C GLN A 57 3.50 -4.59 -6.69
N ILE A 58 3.46 -3.83 -5.58
CA ILE A 58 2.43 -4.02 -4.54
C ILE A 58 1.03 -3.80 -5.12
N VAL A 59 0.86 -2.74 -5.93
CA VAL A 59 -0.42 -2.42 -6.57
C VAL A 59 -0.85 -3.49 -7.56
N GLN A 60 0.10 -4.01 -8.35
CA GLN A 60 -0.15 -5.12 -9.27
C GLN A 60 -0.49 -6.42 -8.54
N ALA A 61 0.10 -6.69 -7.37
CA ALA A 61 -0.22 -7.88 -6.57
C ALA A 61 -1.69 -7.89 -6.12
N ALA A 62 -2.32 -6.72 -6.00
CA ALA A 62 -3.74 -6.55 -5.68
C ALA A 62 -4.64 -6.39 -6.92
N ASP A 63 -4.14 -6.72 -8.12
CA ASP A 63 -4.84 -6.55 -9.41
C ASP A 63 -5.31 -5.11 -9.72
N LEU A 64 -4.71 -4.10 -9.08
CA LEU A 64 -5.00 -2.70 -9.33
C LEU A 64 -4.11 -2.13 -10.44
N GLN A 65 -4.56 -1.03 -11.07
CA GLN A 65 -3.83 -0.36 -12.14
C GLN A 65 -2.96 0.78 -11.62
N TRP A 66 -1.70 0.80 -12.02
CA TRP A 66 -0.75 1.87 -11.70
C TRP A 66 -0.52 2.78 -12.90
N SER A 67 -0.58 4.10 -12.68
CA SER A 67 -0.30 5.09 -13.71
C SER A 67 0.96 5.88 -13.35
N VAL A 68 2.00 5.73 -14.15
CA VAL A 68 3.27 6.46 -13.98
C VAL A 68 3.06 7.98 -13.96
N VAL A 69 2.07 8.48 -14.72
CA VAL A 69 1.78 9.93 -14.83
C VAL A 69 1.20 10.50 -13.54
N THR A 70 0.41 9.72 -12.78
CA THR A 70 -0.30 10.21 -11.58
C THR A 70 0.30 9.69 -10.29
N CYS A 71 0.94 8.53 -10.30
CA CYS A 71 1.42 7.81 -9.12
C CYS A 71 2.90 8.07 -8.82
N GLU A 72 3.64 8.57 -9.80
CA GLU A 72 5.08 8.88 -9.67
C GLU A 72 5.33 10.37 -9.88
N SER A 73 6.35 10.89 -9.18
CA SER A 73 6.88 12.23 -9.45
C SER A 73 8.22 12.14 -10.16
N SER A 74 8.61 13.21 -10.87
CA SER A 74 9.88 13.30 -11.61
C SER A 74 11.13 13.08 -10.75
N GLY A 75 11.01 13.15 -9.42
CA GLY A 75 12.09 12.89 -8.46
C GLY A 75 12.23 11.43 -8.01
N GLY A 76 11.51 10.48 -8.63
CA GLY A 76 11.55 9.07 -8.22
C GLY A 76 10.84 8.81 -6.88
N THR A 77 9.85 9.64 -6.55
CA THR A 77 9.01 9.49 -5.36
C THR A 77 7.60 9.09 -5.73
N VAL A 78 6.90 8.50 -4.78
CA VAL A 78 5.48 8.14 -4.94
C VAL A 78 4.63 9.36 -4.58
N THR A 79 3.66 9.68 -5.44
CA THR A 79 2.72 10.77 -5.16
C THR A 79 1.73 10.33 -4.08
N ARG A 80 0.92 11.27 -3.60
CA ARG A 80 -0.19 10.93 -2.69
C ARG A 80 -1.19 9.95 -3.32
N ILE A 81 -1.43 10.06 -4.63
CA ILE A 81 -2.34 9.15 -5.35
C ILE A 81 -1.75 7.74 -5.40
N GLY A 82 -0.45 7.62 -5.67
CA GLY A 82 0.23 6.32 -5.65
C GLY A 82 0.17 5.65 -4.28
N LEU A 83 0.31 6.41 -3.19
CA LEU A 83 0.20 5.87 -1.83
C LEU A 83 -1.20 5.44 -1.45
N ASP A 84 -2.20 6.18 -1.92
CA ASP A 84 -3.60 5.81 -1.72
C ASP A 84 -3.91 4.48 -2.41
N LEU A 85 -3.38 4.26 -3.62
CA LEU A 85 -3.48 2.96 -4.29
C LEU A 85 -2.76 1.85 -3.51
N VAL A 86 -1.57 2.13 -2.97
CA VAL A 86 -0.85 1.16 -2.13
C VAL A 86 -1.66 0.79 -0.88
N TRP A 87 -2.28 1.78 -0.23
CA TRP A 87 -3.19 1.52 0.89
C TRP A 87 -4.36 0.60 0.47
N GLN A 88 -5.01 0.91 -0.66
CA GLN A 88 -6.09 0.06 -1.19
C GLN A 88 -5.60 -1.37 -1.47
N SER A 89 -4.38 -1.53 -2.00
CA SER A 89 -3.77 -2.84 -2.22
C SER A 89 -3.57 -3.61 -0.94
N VAL A 90 -3.08 -2.98 0.13
CA VAL A 90 -2.93 -3.62 1.45
C VAL A 90 -4.28 -4.09 1.97
N VAL A 91 -5.33 -3.26 1.86
CA VAL A 91 -6.69 -3.62 2.28
C VAL A 91 -7.20 -4.85 1.51
N ILE A 92 -7.03 -4.87 0.19
CA ILE A 92 -7.44 -6.00 -0.67
C ILE A 92 -6.67 -7.27 -0.31
N LEU A 93 -5.34 -7.18 -0.21
CA LEU A 93 -4.46 -8.34 0.01
C LEU A 93 -4.62 -8.96 1.40
N MET A 94 -4.96 -8.16 2.41
CA MET A 94 -5.24 -8.67 3.76
C MET A 94 -6.62 -9.31 3.89
N GLY A 95 -7.45 -9.26 2.84
CA GLY A 95 -8.70 -10.01 2.80
C GLY A 95 -9.77 -9.51 3.76
N ASP A 96 -9.82 -8.20 4.07
CA ASP A 96 -11.03 -7.61 4.69
C ASP A 96 -12.17 -7.66 3.68
N SER A 97 -12.81 -8.83 3.64
CA SER A 97 -14.13 -9.07 3.11
C SER A 97 -15.15 -8.52 4.09
N ASP A 98 -15.12 -7.22 4.39
CA ASP A 98 -16.27 -6.56 5.01
C ASP A 98 -17.29 -6.15 3.94
N PHE A 99 -17.44 -7.02 2.93
CA PHE A 99 -18.64 -7.13 2.13
C PHE A 99 -19.42 -8.30 2.72
N SER A 100 -20.24 -8.00 3.72
CA SER A 100 -21.16 -8.95 4.32
C SER A 100 -21.91 -9.69 3.21
N HIS A 101 -21.65 -10.99 3.05
CA HIS A 101 -22.59 -11.88 2.40
C HIS A 101 -23.86 -11.84 3.25
N GLU A 102 -24.88 -11.11 2.79
CA GLU A 102 -26.26 -11.39 3.17
C GLU A 102 -26.59 -12.76 2.57
N THR A 103 -26.24 -13.81 3.31
CA THR A 103 -26.84 -15.13 3.12
C THR A 103 -28.27 -15.00 3.62
N THR A 104 -29.18 -14.58 2.74
CA THR A 104 -30.60 -14.82 2.95
C THR A 104 -30.78 -16.34 2.95
N ALA A 105 -30.89 -16.88 4.16
CA ALA A 105 -31.31 -18.23 4.41
C ALA A 105 -32.61 -18.49 3.64
N LEU A 106 -32.62 -19.56 2.85
CA LEU A 106 -33.85 -20.29 2.60
C LEU A 106 -34.32 -20.82 3.95
N ASP A 107 -35.35 -20.20 4.50
CA ASP A 107 -36.27 -20.88 5.39
C ASP A 107 -37.61 -21.10 4.67
N THR A 108 -38.19 -22.24 5.02
CA THR A 108 -39.18 -23.06 4.31
C THR A 108 -40.56 -22.41 4.17
#